data_AF-A0AAV1LM05-F1
#
_entry.id   AF-A0AAV1LM05-F1
#
_cell.length_a   1.000
_cell.length_b   1.000
_cell.length_c   1.000
_cell.angle_alpha   90.00
_cell.angle_beta   90.00
_cell.angle_gamma   90.00
#
_symmetry.space_group_name_H-M   'P 1'
#
loop_
_entity.id
_entity.type
_entity.pdbx_description
1 polymer ?
#
loop_
_entity_poly.entity_id
_entity_poly.type
_entity_poly.pdbx_seq_one_letter_code
_entity_poly.pdbx_strand_id
1 'polypeptide(L)'
;MIKAMNMANFTDANCTIHQLQLCVRSTMEIEEFLSSVITKCKKIATHFNHSLIAQNELKQIQTERLNQSGLSIIQECSTRWNATYYMMKRILTLKDSLVLYSGAHDIPILNADEWLDLKKCVAILKPFEEITKELSSATATIASVIPLIYTLKNTLETEKSKEETSENFKLMITKMIQDINVRFQDIENNKIYTIATYLDPRFKLKFFTEITKEQVQSEILGILGCSKASRDEGPSSPKRSRNEIPTTSSSNYSHIQSCLAEILSLSDEEEQNIDCGDDVHNQFIVKKTLLNEYNREKRLTLNEDPLLWWKMHTKYHCLSDLVRQYLSPPPGSVPSEQLFSAAGLIYDPLRNRLSGDKAAKLLFVKYNLPLLSFDY
;
A
#
# COMPACT_ATOMS: atom_id res chain seq x y z
N MET A 1 -15.84 -7.00 9.69
CA MET A 1 -14.78 -6.49 10.59
C MET A 1 -15.27 -5.25 11.33
N ILE A 2 -15.37 -4.08 10.69
CA ILE A 2 -15.82 -2.79 11.28
C ILE A 2 -16.92 -2.94 12.34
N LYS A 3 -18.11 -3.46 11.98
CA LYS A 3 -19.23 -3.66 12.93
C LYS A 3 -18.85 -4.40 14.24
N ALA A 4 -17.89 -5.32 14.22
CA ALA A 4 -17.42 -6.02 15.41
C ALA A 4 -16.45 -5.18 16.26
N MET A 5 -15.67 -4.27 15.67
CA MET A 5 -14.87 -3.28 16.41
C MET A 5 -15.79 -2.28 17.11
N ASN A 6 -16.79 -1.74 16.38
CA ASN A 6 -17.81 -0.85 16.94
C ASN A 6 -18.59 -1.51 18.08
N MET A 7 -18.97 -2.80 17.96
CA MET A 7 -19.64 -3.55 19.03
C MET A 7 -18.74 -3.86 20.24
N ALA A 8 -17.42 -3.74 20.09
CA ALA A 8 -16.43 -3.97 21.15
C ALA A 8 -15.80 -2.67 21.69
N ASN A 9 -16.22 -1.50 21.19
CA ASN A 9 -15.63 -0.18 21.50
C ASN A 9 -14.10 -0.11 21.30
N PHE A 10 -13.54 -0.86 20.35
CA PHE A 10 -12.13 -0.72 19.97
C PHE A 10 -11.94 0.43 18.99
N THR A 11 -10.86 1.19 19.15
CA THR A 11 -10.40 2.19 18.17
C THR A 11 -9.95 1.49 16.89
N ASP A 12 -10.68 1.69 15.79
CA ASP A 12 -10.32 1.15 14.49
C ASP A 12 -9.70 2.22 13.57
N ALA A 13 -9.04 1.75 12.51
CA ALA A 13 -8.51 2.57 11.44
C ALA A 13 -9.08 2.07 10.11
N ASN A 14 -9.58 2.99 9.28
CA ASN A 14 -10.11 2.66 7.96
C ASN A 14 -9.06 1.96 7.08
N CYS A 15 -9.42 0.84 6.47
CA CYS A 15 -8.54 0.13 5.54
C CYS A 15 -8.16 1.02 4.34
N THR A 16 -6.91 1.46 4.26
CA THR A 16 -6.43 2.41 3.24
C THR A 16 -6.63 1.86 1.82
N ILE A 17 -6.34 0.57 1.63
CA ILE A 17 -6.54 -0.14 0.35
C ILE A 17 -8.01 -0.10 -0.08
N HIS A 18 -8.95 -0.26 0.87
CA HIS A 18 -10.38 -0.20 0.56
C HIS A 18 -10.81 1.23 0.19
N GLN A 19 -10.31 2.26 0.87
CA GLN A 19 -10.61 3.65 0.52
C GLN A 19 -10.05 4.03 -0.86
N LEU A 20 -8.85 3.56 -1.22
CA LEU A 20 -8.30 3.72 -2.58
C LEU A 20 -9.16 2.99 -3.63
N GLN A 21 -9.61 1.77 -3.34
CA GLN A 21 -10.55 1.05 -4.22
C GLN A 21 -11.86 1.80 -4.42
N LEU A 22 -12.41 2.44 -3.37
CA LEU A 22 -13.64 3.23 -3.47
C LEU A 22 -13.42 4.52 -4.27
N CYS A 23 -12.28 5.21 -4.11
CA CYS A 23 -11.93 6.38 -4.93
C CYS A 23 -11.86 6.02 -6.42
N VAL A 24 -11.13 4.97 -6.78
CA VAL A 24 -10.98 4.59 -8.20
C VAL A 24 -12.32 4.15 -8.80
N ARG A 25 -13.14 3.40 -8.05
CA ARG A 25 -14.50 3.03 -8.47
C ARG A 25 -15.40 4.23 -8.65
N SER A 26 -15.40 5.19 -7.70
CA SER A 26 -16.16 6.46 -7.78
C SER A 26 -15.93 7.13 -9.14
N THR A 27 -14.66 7.32 -9.53
CA THR A 27 -14.33 7.94 -10.82
C THR A 27 -14.71 7.08 -12.03
N MET A 28 -14.51 5.75 -11.97
CA MET A 28 -14.89 4.83 -13.07
C MET A 28 -16.41 4.71 -13.28
N GLU A 29 -17.21 4.99 -12.25
CA GLU A 29 -18.68 4.98 -12.29
C GLU A 29 -19.27 6.34 -12.68
N ILE A 30 -18.52 7.44 -12.51
CA ILE A 30 -18.94 8.82 -12.83
C ILE A 30 -18.51 9.27 -14.24
N GLU A 31 -17.34 8.85 -14.74
CA GLU A 31 -16.81 9.32 -16.03
C GLU A 31 -17.32 8.48 -17.22
N GLU A 32 -18.28 9.01 -17.98
CA GLU A 32 -18.93 8.32 -19.11
C GLU A 32 -17.93 7.85 -20.18
N PHE A 33 -16.93 8.69 -20.53
CA PHE A 33 -15.92 8.35 -21.54
C PHE A 33 -15.08 7.13 -21.12
N LEU A 34 -14.66 7.10 -19.85
CA LEU A 34 -13.91 6.01 -19.24
C LEU A 34 -14.77 4.73 -19.17
N SER A 35 -16.03 4.87 -18.77
CA SER A 35 -17.01 3.77 -18.75
C SER A 35 -17.23 3.15 -20.15
N SER A 36 -17.28 3.98 -21.19
CA SER A 36 -17.36 3.53 -22.60
C SER A 36 -16.13 2.71 -23.02
N VAL A 37 -14.92 3.24 -22.79
CA VAL A 37 -13.65 2.55 -23.12
C VAL A 37 -13.51 1.23 -22.34
N ILE A 38 -13.85 1.23 -21.04
CA ILE A 38 -13.90 0.00 -20.22
C ILE A 38 -14.92 -1.00 -20.79
N THR A 39 -16.10 -0.54 -21.22
CA THR A 39 -17.15 -1.41 -21.77
C THR A 39 -16.73 -2.04 -23.10
N LYS A 40 -16.00 -1.32 -23.96
CA LYS A 40 -15.36 -1.92 -25.15
C LYS A 40 -14.28 -2.94 -24.77
N CYS A 41 -13.41 -2.62 -23.82
CA CYS A 41 -12.41 -3.56 -23.29
C CYS A 41 -13.04 -4.85 -22.74
N LYS A 42 -14.18 -4.74 -22.03
CA LYS A 42 -14.96 -5.88 -21.54
C LYS A 42 -15.51 -6.76 -22.65
N LYS A 43 -16.02 -6.17 -23.74
CA LYS A 43 -16.50 -6.92 -24.92
C LYS A 43 -15.35 -7.70 -25.59
N ILE A 44 -14.19 -7.06 -25.78
CA ILE A 44 -12.98 -7.72 -26.31
C ILE A 44 -12.58 -8.90 -25.40
N ALA A 45 -12.39 -8.66 -24.10
CA ALA A 45 -11.97 -9.71 -23.17
C ALA A 45 -12.98 -10.88 -23.09
N THR A 46 -14.27 -10.59 -23.20
CA THR A 46 -15.35 -11.59 -23.18
C THR A 46 -15.34 -12.46 -24.45
N HIS A 47 -15.17 -11.87 -25.63
CA HIS A 47 -15.03 -12.61 -26.90
C HIS A 47 -13.90 -13.66 -26.81
N PHE A 48 -12.71 -13.23 -26.40
CA PHE A 48 -11.57 -14.13 -26.31
C PHE A 48 -11.67 -15.11 -25.13
N ASN A 49 -12.32 -14.78 -24.02
CA ASN A 49 -12.47 -15.75 -22.92
C ASN A 49 -13.48 -16.89 -23.24
N HIS A 50 -14.46 -16.66 -24.12
CA HIS A 50 -15.40 -17.70 -24.55
C HIS A 50 -14.95 -18.52 -25.77
N SER A 51 -13.99 -18.03 -26.58
CA SER A 51 -13.52 -18.72 -27.78
C SER A 51 -12.05 -19.17 -27.66
N LEU A 52 -11.84 -20.46 -27.36
CA LEU A 52 -10.50 -21.07 -27.37
C LEU A 52 -9.82 -20.98 -28.75
N ILE A 53 -10.61 -21.03 -29.83
CA ILE A 53 -10.12 -20.84 -31.21
C ILE A 53 -9.53 -19.44 -31.36
N ALA A 54 -10.27 -18.40 -30.95
CA ALA A 54 -9.79 -17.03 -30.99
C ALA A 54 -8.56 -16.80 -30.10
N GLN A 55 -8.46 -17.45 -28.93
CA GLN A 55 -7.24 -17.38 -28.11
C GLN A 55 -6.03 -18.01 -28.80
N ASN A 56 -6.22 -19.12 -29.50
CA ASN A 56 -5.12 -19.81 -30.19
C ASN A 56 -4.68 -19.01 -31.42
N GLU A 57 -5.62 -18.50 -32.22
CA GLU A 57 -5.32 -17.62 -33.36
C GLU A 57 -4.65 -16.31 -32.93
N LEU A 58 -5.12 -15.67 -31.85
CA LEU A 58 -4.45 -14.48 -31.29
C LEU A 58 -3.03 -14.79 -30.78
N LYS A 59 -2.78 -15.99 -30.26
CA LYS A 59 -1.41 -16.44 -29.91
C LYS A 59 -0.56 -16.66 -31.16
N GLN A 60 -1.09 -17.29 -32.21
CA GLN A 60 -0.38 -17.47 -33.47
C GLN A 60 -0.02 -16.12 -34.11
N ILE A 61 -0.92 -15.14 -34.10
CA ILE A 61 -0.61 -13.76 -34.56
C ILE A 61 0.54 -13.15 -33.74
N GLN A 62 0.55 -13.31 -32.42
CA GLN A 62 1.66 -12.86 -31.57
C GLN A 62 2.98 -13.59 -31.91
N THR A 63 2.99 -14.92 -31.94
CA THR A 63 4.24 -15.70 -32.07
C THR A 63 4.77 -15.77 -33.50
N GLU A 64 3.91 -15.97 -34.49
CA GLU A 64 4.28 -16.25 -35.90
C GLU A 64 4.38 -14.97 -36.76
N ARG A 65 3.60 -13.93 -36.46
CA ARG A 65 3.59 -12.68 -37.25
C ARG A 65 4.31 -11.51 -36.56
N LEU A 66 4.25 -11.44 -35.23
CA LEU A 66 4.83 -10.32 -34.46
C LEU A 66 6.13 -10.70 -33.71
N ASN A 67 6.50 -11.99 -33.66
CA ASN A 67 7.61 -12.52 -32.84
C ASN A 67 7.52 -12.13 -31.35
N GLN A 68 6.30 -12.03 -30.82
CA GLN A 68 5.97 -11.68 -29.44
C GLN A 68 5.64 -12.93 -28.61
N SER A 69 5.78 -12.84 -27.28
CA SER A 69 5.33 -13.88 -26.36
C SER A 69 3.81 -14.03 -26.42
N GLY A 70 3.29 -15.24 -26.68
CA GLY A 70 1.86 -15.52 -26.79
C GLY A 70 1.07 -15.38 -25.47
N LEU A 71 0.61 -14.16 -25.19
CA LEU A 71 -0.20 -13.82 -24.02
C LEU A 71 -1.69 -14.05 -24.27
N SER A 72 -2.42 -14.43 -23.22
CA SER A 72 -3.89 -14.42 -23.17
C SER A 72 -4.43 -13.03 -22.79
N ILE A 73 -5.70 -12.76 -23.09
CA ILE A 73 -6.41 -11.61 -22.52
C ILE A 73 -6.85 -11.94 -21.08
N ILE A 74 -6.82 -10.95 -20.20
CA ILE A 74 -7.33 -11.04 -18.83
C ILE A 74 -8.77 -10.51 -18.83
N GLN A 75 -9.75 -11.32 -18.41
CA GLN A 75 -11.10 -10.83 -18.15
C GLN A 75 -11.18 -10.19 -16.76
N GLU A 76 -11.90 -9.09 -16.64
CA GLU A 76 -12.16 -8.44 -15.34
C GLU A 76 -12.99 -9.33 -14.41
N CYS A 77 -12.62 -9.39 -13.13
CA CYS A 77 -13.52 -9.78 -12.05
C CYS A 77 -14.06 -8.51 -11.38
N SER A 78 -15.40 -8.36 -11.34
CA SER A 78 -16.10 -7.16 -10.87
C SER A 78 -15.90 -6.79 -9.38
N THR A 79 -15.15 -7.59 -8.62
CA THR A 79 -14.95 -7.41 -7.18
C THR A 79 -13.79 -6.49 -6.80
N ARG A 80 -12.80 -6.30 -7.68
CA ARG A 80 -11.61 -5.45 -7.43
C ARG A 80 -11.22 -4.65 -8.68
N TRP A 81 -11.08 -3.33 -8.52
CA TRP A 81 -10.77 -2.38 -9.61
C TRP A 81 -9.44 -2.71 -10.32
N ASN A 82 -8.48 -3.30 -9.59
CA ASN A 82 -7.20 -3.78 -10.11
C ASN A 82 -7.41 -4.71 -11.33
N ALA A 83 -8.47 -5.53 -11.34
CA ALA A 83 -8.76 -6.44 -12.44
C ALA A 83 -9.11 -5.68 -13.74
N THR A 84 -9.81 -4.54 -13.64
CA THR A 84 -10.05 -3.64 -14.79
C THR A 84 -8.73 -3.03 -15.27
N TYR A 85 -7.88 -2.57 -14.35
CA TYR A 85 -6.55 -2.05 -14.67
C TYR A 85 -5.68 -3.09 -15.41
N TYR A 86 -5.62 -4.33 -14.91
CA TYR A 86 -4.87 -5.42 -15.54
C TYR A 86 -5.45 -5.82 -16.91
N MET A 87 -6.77 -5.84 -17.08
CA MET A 87 -7.44 -6.05 -18.37
C MET A 87 -7.08 -4.94 -19.36
N MET A 88 -7.25 -3.66 -18.99
CA MET A 88 -6.91 -2.51 -19.84
C MET A 88 -5.42 -2.51 -20.24
N LYS A 89 -4.52 -2.75 -19.27
CA LYS A 89 -3.07 -2.85 -19.50
C LYS A 89 -2.70 -4.00 -20.43
N ARG A 90 -3.34 -5.17 -20.30
CA ARG A 90 -3.14 -6.33 -21.18
C ARG A 90 -3.64 -6.06 -22.60
N ILE A 91 -4.82 -5.45 -22.75
CA ILE A 91 -5.37 -5.04 -24.05
C ILE A 91 -4.45 -4.02 -24.74
N LEU A 92 -3.94 -3.03 -24.00
CA LEU A 92 -2.96 -2.06 -24.50
C LEU A 92 -1.63 -2.71 -24.94
N THR A 93 -1.15 -3.74 -24.21
CA THR A 93 0.03 -4.53 -24.61
C THR A 93 -0.24 -5.35 -25.88
N LEU A 94 -1.48 -5.82 -26.08
CA LEU A 94 -1.87 -6.67 -27.21
C LEU A 94 -2.35 -5.89 -28.44
N LYS A 95 -2.28 -4.55 -28.44
CA LYS A 95 -2.85 -3.67 -29.47
C LYS A 95 -2.62 -4.18 -30.90
N ASP A 96 -1.37 -4.43 -31.27
CA ASP A 96 -1.02 -4.77 -32.65
C ASP A 96 -1.59 -6.15 -33.05
N SER A 97 -1.55 -7.13 -32.13
CA SER A 97 -2.15 -8.45 -32.34
C SER A 97 -3.68 -8.40 -32.45
N LEU A 98 -4.33 -7.51 -31.70
CA LEU A 98 -5.78 -7.30 -31.74
C LEU A 98 -6.21 -6.62 -33.03
N VAL A 99 -5.46 -5.61 -33.49
CA VAL A 99 -5.69 -4.93 -34.78
C VAL A 99 -5.52 -5.91 -35.95
N LEU A 100 -4.49 -6.75 -35.93
CA LEU A 100 -4.28 -7.79 -36.95
C LEU A 100 -5.40 -8.85 -36.92
N TYR A 101 -5.86 -9.28 -35.74
CA TYR A 101 -6.99 -10.20 -35.62
C TYR A 101 -8.28 -9.58 -36.18
N SER A 102 -8.58 -8.33 -35.83
CA SER A 102 -9.80 -7.64 -36.31
C SER A 102 -9.81 -7.36 -37.81
N GLY A 103 -8.68 -7.49 -38.51
CA GLY A 103 -8.64 -7.44 -39.98
C GLY A 103 -9.29 -8.65 -40.66
N ALA A 104 -9.54 -9.75 -39.92
CA ALA A 104 -10.16 -10.97 -40.42
C ALA A 104 -11.49 -11.33 -39.71
N HIS A 105 -11.79 -10.70 -38.56
CA HIS A 105 -12.94 -11.03 -37.71
C HIS A 105 -13.68 -9.76 -37.26
N ASP A 106 -15.02 -9.78 -37.34
CA ASP A 106 -15.86 -8.71 -36.80
C ASP A 106 -15.87 -8.73 -35.26
N ILE A 107 -14.95 -7.96 -34.66
CA ILE A 107 -14.87 -7.74 -33.21
C ILE A 107 -14.88 -6.25 -32.89
N PRO A 108 -15.47 -5.82 -31.75
CA PRO A 108 -15.52 -4.42 -31.38
C PRO A 108 -14.13 -3.89 -30.97
N ILE A 109 -13.42 -3.26 -31.91
CA ILE A 109 -12.14 -2.60 -31.68
C ILE A 109 -12.34 -1.24 -30.98
N LEU A 110 -11.30 -0.78 -30.29
CA LEU A 110 -11.12 0.62 -29.93
C LEU A 110 -10.66 1.41 -31.17
N ASN A 111 -11.19 2.62 -31.38
CA ASN A 111 -10.72 3.54 -32.43
C ASN A 111 -9.37 4.18 -32.06
N ALA A 112 -8.81 5.01 -32.96
CA ALA A 112 -7.49 5.62 -32.76
C ALA A 112 -7.38 6.44 -31.46
N ASP A 113 -8.40 7.26 -31.17
CA ASP A 113 -8.46 8.12 -29.99
C ASP A 113 -8.70 7.30 -28.72
N GLU A 114 -9.57 6.29 -28.77
CA GLU A 114 -9.84 5.36 -27.66
C GLU A 114 -8.60 4.53 -27.27
N TRP A 115 -7.65 4.28 -28.20
CA TRP A 115 -6.34 3.70 -27.86
C TRP A 115 -5.42 4.70 -27.13
N LEU A 116 -5.53 6.00 -27.42
CA LEU A 116 -4.80 7.06 -26.70
C LEU A 116 -5.40 7.28 -25.31
N ASP A 117 -6.72 7.34 -25.22
CA ASP A 117 -7.46 7.39 -23.95
C ASP A 117 -7.13 6.18 -23.09
N LEU A 118 -7.21 4.95 -23.61
CA LEU A 118 -6.83 3.73 -22.87
C LEU A 118 -5.39 3.83 -22.32
N LYS A 119 -4.44 4.35 -23.12
CA LYS A 119 -3.05 4.56 -22.70
C LYS A 119 -2.96 5.59 -21.56
N LYS A 120 -3.69 6.70 -21.64
CA LYS A 120 -3.71 7.76 -20.61
C LYS A 120 -4.44 7.30 -19.33
N CYS A 121 -5.55 6.58 -19.44
CA CYS A 121 -6.24 5.91 -18.34
C CYS A 121 -5.31 4.94 -17.58
N VAL A 122 -4.58 4.08 -18.30
CA VAL A 122 -3.61 3.14 -17.70
C VAL A 122 -2.41 3.88 -17.08
N ALA A 123 -2.04 5.06 -17.57
CA ALA A 123 -1.03 5.90 -16.93
C ALA A 123 -1.53 6.54 -15.62
N ILE A 124 -2.72 7.14 -15.62
CA ILE A 124 -3.34 7.80 -14.44
C ILE A 124 -3.69 6.78 -13.33
N LEU A 125 -4.09 5.56 -13.69
CA LEU A 125 -4.42 4.50 -12.74
C LEU A 125 -3.21 3.70 -12.23
N LYS A 126 -2.05 3.76 -12.90
CA LYS A 126 -0.82 3.09 -12.46
C LYS A 126 -0.38 3.49 -11.04
N PRO A 127 -0.37 4.79 -10.65
CA PRO A 127 -0.12 5.23 -9.27
C PRO A 127 -0.95 4.50 -8.21
N PHE A 128 -2.26 4.35 -8.42
CA PHE A 128 -3.14 3.66 -7.48
C PHE A 128 -2.79 2.18 -7.33
N GLU A 129 -2.33 1.51 -8.40
CA GLU A 129 -1.94 0.09 -8.37
C GLU A 129 -0.60 -0.09 -7.66
N GLU A 130 0.38 0.79 -7.91
CA GLU A 130 1.69 0.74 -7.23
C GLU A 130 1.54 0.91 -5.71
N ILE A 131 0.74 1.89 -5.26
CA ILE A 131 0.41 2.06 -3.83
C ILE A 131 -0.38 0.87 -3.28
N THR A 132 -1.42 0.42 -3.99
CA THR A 132 -2.25 -0.71 -3.53
C THR A 132 -1.40 -1.96 -3.34
N LYS A 133 -0.46 -2.22 -4.25
CA LYS A 133 0.49 -3.33 -4.15
C LYS A 133 1.48 -3.15 -3.00
N GLU A 134 2.02 -1.95 -2.80
CA GLU A 134 2.96 -1.66 -1.70
C GLU A 134 2.29 -1.82 -0.32
N LEU A 135 1.11 -1.23 -0.13
CA LEU A 135 0.29 -1.39 1.08
C LEU A 135 -0.19 -2.84 1.31
N SER A 136 -0.21 -3.68 0.27
CA SER A 136 -0.55 -5.11 0.35
C SER A 136 0.64 -6.00 0.73
N SER A 137 1.85 -5.45 0.91
CA SER A 137 3.01 -6.22 1.35
C SER A 137 2.83 -6.78 2.77
N ALA A 138 3.39 -7.95 3.04
CA ALA A 138 3.48 -8.50 4.40
C ALA A 138 4.36 -7.64 5.34
N THR A 139 5.20 -6.77 4.78
CA THR A 139 6.03 -5.78 5.50
C THR A 139 5.41 -4.37 5.51
N ALA A 140 4.20 -4.18 5.00
CA ALA A 140 3.55 -2.87 4.97
C ALA A 140 3.04 -2.47 6.36
N THR A 141 3.33 -1.23 6.75
CA THR A 141 3.00 -0.65 8.05
C THR A 141 2.14 0.60 7.85
N ILE A 142 1.26 0.93 8.80
CA ILE A 142 0.41 2.13 8.74
C ILE A 142 1.20 3.46 8.59
N ALA A 143 2.50 3.46 8.95
CA ALA A 143 3.44 4.56 8.74
C ALA A 143 3.68 4.97 7.28
N SER A 144 3.46 4.09 6.29
CA SER A 144 3.66 4.45 4.87
C SER A 144 2.44 5.15 4.26
N VAL A 145 1.31 5.22 4.96
CA VAL A 145 0.05 5.74 4.40
C VAL A 145 0.11 7.24 4.13
N ILE A 146 0.57 8.07 5.08
CA ILE A 146 0.70 9.52 4.85
C ILE A 146 1.67 9.79 3.67
N PRO A 147 2.89 9.22 3.61
CA PRO A 147 3.78 9.33 2.47
C PRO A 147 3.14 8.93 1.13
N LEU A 148 2.51 7.76 1.06
CA LEU A 148 1.96 7.22 -0.19
C LEU A 148 0.74 8.02 -0.68
N ILE A 149 -0.14 8.49 0.21
CA ILE A 149 -1.27 9.36 -0.15
C ILE A 149 -0.80 10.76 -0.56
N TYR A 150 0.24 11.30 0.09
CA TYR A 150 0.86 12.56 -0.32
C TYR A 150 1.48 12.45 -1.73
N THR A 151 2.30 11.41 -1.98
CA THR A 151 2.89 11.17 -3.30
C THR A 151 1.84 10.93 -4.37
N LEU A 152 0.75 10.20 -4.08
CA LEU A 152 -0.38 10.03 -5.02
C LEU A 152 -0.95 11.38 -5.46
N LYS A 153 -1.22 12.29 -4.51
CA LYS A 153 -1.75 13.63 -4.79
C LYS A 153 -0.78 14.43 -5.67
N ASN A 154 0.52 14.44 -5.34
CA ASN A 154 1.52 15.15 -6.14
C ASN A 154 1.67 14.55 -7.55
N THR A 155 1.68 13.22 -7.70
CA THR A 155 1.74 12.56 -9.03
C THR A 155 0.52 12.91 -9.88
N LEU A 156 -0.68 12.96 -9.28
CA LEU A 156 -1.92 13.30 -9.98
C LEU A 156 -1.97 14.79 -10.37
N GLU A 157 -1.65 15.73 -9.47
CA GLU A 157 -1.56 17.15 -9.85
C GLU A 157 -0.49 17.39 -10.94
N THR A 158 0.67 16.71 -10.85
CA THR A 158 1.72 16.78 -11.89
C THR A 158 1.21 16.30 -13.26
N GLU A 159 0.36 15.27 -13.30
CA GLU A 159 -0.22 14.78 -14.55
C GLU A 159 -1.31 15.73 -15.11
N LYS A 160 -2.06 16.40 -14.22
CA LYS A 160 -3.08 17.40 -14.55
C LYS A 160 -2.49 18.73 -15.04
N SER A 161 -1.32 19.13 -14.54
CA SER A 161 -0.60 20.33 -15.00
C SER A 161 0.04 20.21 -16.40
N LYS A 162 0.10 19.02 -16.99
CA LYS A 162 0.67 18.82 -18.34
C LYS A 162 -0.27 19.34 -19.43
N GLU A 163 0.29 20.07 -20.39
CA GLU A 163 -0.45 20.60 -21.56
C GLU A 163 -1.07 19.48 -22.41
N GLU A 164 -0.37 18.34 -22.55
CA GLU A 164 -0.83 17.13 -23.24
C GLU A 164 -2.05 16.45 -22.59
N THR A 165 -2.45 16.83 -21.38
CA THR A 165 -3.59 16.23 -20.69
C THR A 165 -4.88 16.93 -21.13
N SER A 166 -5.76 16.21 -21.84
CA SER A 166 -7.06 16.73 -22.27
C SER A 166 -7.97 17.08 -21.09
N GLU A 167 -8.95 17.95 -21.33
CA GLU A 167 -9.78 18.50 -20.26
C GLU A 167 -10.62 17.43 -19.53
N ASN A 168 -11.05 16.39 -20.24
CA ASN A 168 -11.72 15.23 -19.64
C ASN A 168 -10.82 14.54 -18.60
N PHE A 169 -9.52 14.40 -18.88
CA PHE A 169 -8.56 13.85 -17.92
C PHE A 169 -8.24 14.80 -16.78
N LYS A 170 -8.19 16.13 -17.01
CA LYS A 170 -8.03 17.13 -15.93
C LYS A 170 -9.23 17.13 -14.98
N LEU A 171 -10.45 16.98 -15.51
CA LEU A 171 -11.67 16.83 -14.71
C LEU A 171 -11.68 15.53 -13.92
N MET A 172 -11.38 14.40 -14.57
CA MET A 172 -11.23 13.07 -13.95
C MET A 172 -10.23 13.10 -12.79
N ILE A 173 -9.03 13.66 -13.01
CA ILE A 173 -7.98 13.78 -11.99
C ILE A 173 -8.44 14.71 -10.85
N THR A 174 -9.11 15.83 -11.15
CA THR A 174 -9.61 16.75 -10.12
C THR A 174 -10.64 16.07 -9.22
N LYS A 175 -11.55 15.26 -9.78
CA LYS A 175 -12.50 14.45 -9.00
C LYS A 175 -11.78 13.38 -8.17
N MET A 176 -10.79 12.68 -8.72
CA MET A 176 -9.97 11.72 -7.96
C MET A 176 -9.30 12.38 -6.74
N ILE A 177 -8.72 13.56 -6.91
CA ILE A 177 -8.05 14.30 -5.83
C ILE A 177 -9.06 14.79 -4.79
N GLN A 178 -10.27 15.18 -5.19
CA GLN A 178 -11.37 15.49 -4.28
C GLN A 178 -11.81 14.26 -3.47
N ASP A 179 -12.01 13.11 -4.12
CA ASP A 179 -12.39 11.84 -3.46
C ASP A 179 -11.29 11.37 -2.48
N ILE A 180 -10.00 11.51 -2.84
CA ILE A 180 -8.87 11.26 -1.95
C ILE A 180 -8.92 12.21 -0.75
N ASN A 181 -9.07 13.52 -0.97
CA ASN A 181 -9.10 14.51 0.10
C ASN A 181 -10.25 14.26 1.08
N VAL A 182 -11.45 13.89 0.62
CA VAL A 182 -12.58 13.55 1.50
C VAL A 182 -12.33 12.26 2.28
N ARG A 183 -11.81 11.21 1.64
CA ARG A 183 -11.57 9.90 2.28
C ARG A 183 -10.42 9.89 3.28
N PHE A 184 -9.49 10.84 3.14
CA PHE A 184 -8.27 10.91 3.93
C PHE A 184 -8.11 12.25 4.68
N GLN A 185 -9.15 13.08 4.79
CA GLN A 185 -9.12 14.40 5.44
C GLN A 185 -8.51 14.38 6.85
N ASP A 186 -8.72 13.28 7.59
CA ASP A 186 -8.34 13.15 9.00
C ASP A 186 -6.98 12.44 9.23
N ILE A 187 -6.26 11.99 8.18
CA ILE A 187 -5.02 11.21 8.40
C ILE A 187 -3.91 12.02 9.07
N GLU A 188 -3.84 13.33 8.79
CA GLU A 188 -2.85 14.25 9.36
C GLU A 188 -3.19 14.65 10.81
N ASN A 189 -4.43 14.41 11.26
CA ASN A 189 -4.88 14.62 12.65
C ASN A 189 -4.96 13.31 13.46
N ASN A 190 -4.90 12.15 12.81
CA ASN A 190 -5.10 10.86 13.46
C ASN A 190 -3.78 10.29 13.99
N LYS A 191 -3.65 10.31 15.31
CA LYS A 191 -2.53 9.83 16.14
C LYS A 191 -1.93 8.48 15.69
N ILE A 192 -2.75 7.55 15.18
CA ILE A 192 -2.28 6.23 14.74
C ILE A 192 -1.38 6.37 13.50
N TYR A 193 -1.79 7.18 12.53
CA TYR A 193 -1.03 7.42 11.30
C TYR A 193 0.15 8.36 11.54
N THR A 194 -0.04 9.42 12.31
CA THR A 194 0.99 10.46 12.52
C THR A 194 2.15 9.95 13.37
N ILE A 195 1.88 9.31 14.52
CA ILE A 195 2.94 8.73 15.37
C ILE A 195 3.68 7.61 14.62
N ALA A 196 2.97 6.76 13.87
CA ALA A 196 3.60 5.72 13.05
C ALA A 196 4.51 6.31 11.97
N THR A 197 4.02 7.28 11.18
CA THR A 197 4.80 7.93 10.11
C THR A 197 6.03 8.66 10.66
N TYR A 198 5.92 9.26 11.85
CA TYR A 198 7.05 9.91 12.53
C TYR A 198 8.07 8.90 13.07
N LEU A 199 7.61 7.77 13.63
CA LEU A 199 8.48 6.70 14.15
C LEU A 199 9.09 5.82 13.04
N ASP A 200 8.76 6.01 11.77
CA ASP A 200 9.47 5.36 10.66
C ASP A 200 10.71 6.21 10.26
N PRO A 201 11.94 5.69 10.43
CA PRO A 201 13.17 6.44 10.13
C PRO A 201 13.32 6.82 8.64
N ARG A 202 12.51 6.24 7.75
CA ARG A 202 12.46 6.56 6.32
C ARG A 202 11.63 7.82 6.02
N PHE A 203 10.61 8.09 6.83
CA PHE A 203 9.59 9.12 6.56
C PHE A 203 9.59 10.30 7.54
N LYS A 204 10.25 10.15 8.70
CA LYS A 204 10.30 11.15 9.79
C LYS A 204 10.48 12.60 9.28
N LEU A 205 9.75 13.52 9.91
CA LEU A 205 9.73 14.97 9.66
C LEU A 205 9.28 15.43 8.26
N LYS A 206 9.49 14.67 7.18
CA LYS A 206 9.31 15.17 5.80
C LYS A 206 7.86 15.43 5.41
N PHE A 207 6.92 14.64 5.93
CA PHE A 207 5.49 14.72 5.62
C PHE A 207 4.67 15.46 6.69
N PHE A 208 5.31 16.37 7.43
CA PHE A 208 4.69 17.11 8.53
C PHE A 208 4.96 18.62 8.40
N THR A 209 3.94 19.43 8.66
CA THR A 209 4.08 20.87 8.94
C THR A 209 4.67 21.07 10.34
N GLU A 210 5.29 22.23 10.64
CA GLU A 210 5.87 22.46 11.98
C GLU A 210 4.86 22.24 13.12
N ILE A 211 3.62 22.71 12.95
CA ILE A 211 2.51 22.51 13.89
C ILE A 211 2.25 21.01 14.15
N THR A 212 2.23 20.18 13.09
CA THR A 212 1.99 18.74 13.25
C THR A 212 3.22 18.00 13.80
N LYS A 213 4.45 18.48 13.54
CA LYS A 213 5.67 17.96 14.21
C LYS A 213 5.60 18.19 15.72
N GLU A 214 5.29 19.41 16.17
CA GLU A 214 5.18 19.75 17.59
C GLU A 214 4.09 18.94 18.29
N GLN A 215 2.93 18.78 17.64
CA GLN A 215 1.82 17.95 18.14
C GLN A 215 2.25 16.49 18.32
N VAL A 216 2.81 15.85 17.28
CA VAL A 216 3.24 14.45 17.33
C VAL A 216 4.33 14.21 18.37
N GLN A 217 5.31 15.11 18.48
CA GLN A 217 6.33 15.03 19.53
C GLN A 217 5.73 15.16 20.92
N SER A 218 4.78 16.09 21.12
CA SER A 218 4.07 16.26 22.40
C SER A 218 3.24 15.03 22.78
N GLU A 219 2.59 14.38 21.82
CA GLU A 219 1.85 13.14 22.05
C GLU A 219 2.76 11.96 22.39
N ILE A 220 3.87 11.79 21.68
CA ILE A 220 4.89 10.77 21.97
C ILE A 220 5.45 10.96 23.39
N LEU A 221 5.79 12.20 23.77
CA LEU A 221 6.26 12.53 25.11
C LEU A 221 5.19 12.28 26.19
N GLY A 222 3.92 12.56 25.90
CA GLY A 222 2.79 12.24 26.79
C GLY A 222 2.62 10.73 27.02
N ILE A 223 2.64 9.93 25.95
CA ILE A 223 2.56 8.46 26.02
C ILE A 223 3.76 7.88 26.79
N LEU A 224 4.97 8.41 26.53
CA LEU A 224 6.18 8.05 27.28
C LEU A 224 6.12 8.48 28.75
N GLY A 225 5.42 9.56 29.08
CA GLY A 225 5.23 10.04 30.45
C GLY A 225 4.31 9.14 31.28
N CYS A 226 3.25 8.61 30.67
CA CYS A 226 2.29 7.72 31.33
C CYS A 226 2.79 6.28 31.56
N SER A 227 3.97 5.91 31.05
CA SER A 227 4.41 4.51 31.02
C SER A 227 5.08 4.05 32.32
N LYS A 228 4.28 3.42 33.19
CA LYS A 228 4.64 2.53 34.31
C LYS A 228 5.03 3.20 35.65
N ALA A 229 4.01 3.57 36.42
CA ALA A 229 4.06 3.50 37.89
C ALA A 229 3.62 2.13 38.45
N SER A 230 3.38 1.14 37.57
CA SER A 230 2.88 -0.19 37.93
C SER A 230 3.34 -1.25 36.93
N ARG A 231 4.30 -2.08 37.36
CA ARG A 231 4.58 -3.44 36.85
C ARG A 231 5.47 -4.16 37.85
N ASP A 232 4.82 -4.80 38.80
CA ASP A 232 5.46 -5.75 39.71
C ASP A 232 5.62 -7.13 39.04
N GLU A 233 6.47 -7.97 39.64
CA GLU A 233 6.97 -9.30 39.25
C GLU A 233 6.51 -9.99 37.93
N GLY A 234 7.51 -10.44 37.16
CA GLY A 234 7.35 -11.39 36.05
C GLY A 234 8.71 -12.02 35.63
N PRO A 235 8.84 -13.35 35.51
CA PRO A 235 10.15 -14.01 35.61
C PRO A 235 11.02 -14.04 34.34
N SER A 236 12.33 -13.99 34.59
CA SER A 236 13.49 -14.39 33.76
C SER A 236 13.24 -14.91 32.34
N SER A 237 13.76 -14.19 31.34
CA SER A 237 13.80 -14.62 29.94
C SER A 237 15.02 -15.53 29.63
N PRO A 238 14.85 -16.64 28.90
CA PRO A 238 15.95 -17.47 28.43
C PRO A 238 16.62 -16.88 27.16
N LYS A 239 17.94 -16.92 27.10
CA LYS A 239 18.72 -16.55 25.90
C LYS A 239 18.42 -17.53 24.76
N ARG A 240 18.24 -17.03 23.52
CA ARG A 240 18.22 -17.84 22.29
C ARG A 240 19.12 -17.26 21.20
N SER A 241 19.60 -18.14 20.33
CA SER A 241 20.72 -17.85 19.43
C SER A 241 20.38 -16.88 18.29
N ARG A 242 21.42 -16.18 17.85
CA ARG A 242 21.56 -15.57 16.53
C ARG A 242 21.46 -16.66 15.46
N ASN A 243 20.66 -16.39 14.42
CA ASN A 243 20.77 -16.96 13.07
C ASN A 243 20.55 -15.79 12.10
N GLU A 244 21.26 -15.81 10.97
CA GLU A 244 21.22 -14.76 9.95
C GLU A 244 20.59 -15.32 8.67
N ILE A 245 19.89 -14.48 7.91
CA ILE A 245 19.28 -14.84 6.62
C ILE A 245 19.86 -13.89 5.57
N PRO A 246 20.39 -14.37 4.42
CA PRO A 246 21.03 -13.51 3.44
C PRO A 246 20.04 -12.68 2.62
N THR A 247 20.30 -11.38 2.48
CA THR A 247 19.51 -10.49 1.62
C THR A 247 20.11 -10.44 0.21
N THR A 248 19.53 -11.16 -0.75
CA THR A 248 19.90 -11.04 -2.18
C THR A 248 19.06 -9.97 -2.87
N SER A 249 19.64 -8.81 -3.13
CA SER A 249 18.97 -7.67 -3.78
C SER A 249 19.00 -7.75 -5.31
N SER A 250 17.89 -7.38 -5.95
CA SER A 250 17.81 -7.12 -7.39
C SER A 250 16.82 -5.98 -7.61
N SER A 251 17.33 -4.75 -7.69
CA SER A 251 16.53 -3.51 -7.58
C SER A 251 15.93 -3.03 -8.90
N ASN A 252 14.63 -3.29 -9.09
CA ASN A 252 13.79 -2.56 -10.04
C ASN A 252 12.72 -1.78 -9.25
N TYR A 253 12.93 -0.48 -9.07
CA TYR A 253 12.01 0.40 -8.32
C TYR A 253 10.69 0.64 -9.07
N SER A 254 9.61 0.88 -8.32
CA SER A 254 8.35 1.41 -8.87
C SER A 254 8.48 2.92 -9.19
N HIS A 255 7.56 3.47 -9.98
CA HIS A 255 7.61 4.91 -10.29
C HIS A 255 7.33 5.76 -9.04
N ILE A 256 6.39 5.31 -8.20
CA ILE A 256 6.09 5.96 -6.93
C ILE A 256 7.25 5.89 -5.95
N GLN A 257 8.01 4.80 -5.92
CA GLN A 257 9.22 4.70 -5.08
C GLN A 257 10.29 5.70 -5.52
N SER A 258 10.45 5.94 -6.83
CA SER A 258 11.33 7.01 -7.32
C SER A 258 10.83 8.40 -6.88
N CYS A 259 9.54 8.70 -7.01
CA CYS A 259 8.97 9.99 -6.59
C CYS A 259 9.04 10.19 -5.06
N LEU A 260 8.85 9.14 -4.26
CA LEU A 260 9.09 9.17 -2.80
C LEU A 260 10.55 9.47 -2.48
N ALA A 261 11.50 8.79 -3.14
CA ALA A 261 12.92 9.01 -2.93
C ALA A 261 13.35 10.44 -3.32
N GLU A 262 12.79 10.97 -4.41
CA GLU A 262 13.00 12.35 -4.87
C GLU A 262 12.49 13.37 -3.83
N ILE A 263 11.25 13.22 -3.34
CA ILE A 263 10.71 14.05 -2.25
C ILE A 263 11.61 14.00 -1.00
N LEU A 264 12.07 12.81 -0.61
CA LEU A 264 12.93 12.59 0.56
C LEU A 264 14.36 13.15 0.42
N SER A 265 14.82 13.41 -0.81
CA SER A 265 16.17 13.90 -1.12
C SER A 265 16.34 15.41 -0.98
N LEU A 266 15.25 16.17 -1.00
CA LEU A 266 15.28 17.63 -0.92
C LEU A 266 15.41 18.10 0.53
N SER A 267 16.50 18.82 0.81
CA SER A 267 16.84 19.60 2.03
C SER A 267 16.73 18.93 3.41
N ASP A 268 17.83 19.06 4.16
CA ASP A 268 17.92 19.01 5.62
C ASP A 268 18.70 20.28 6.06
N GLU A 269 18.21 21.02 7.05
CA GLU A 269 18.88 22.19 7.65
C GLU A 269 18.91 22.03 9.19
N GLU A 270 19.92 22.61 9.84
CA GLU A 270 20.26 22.35 11.25
C GLU A 270 20.06 23.57 12.17
N GLU A 271 19.41 23.38 13.32
CA GLU A 271 19.37 24.37 14.42
C GLU A 271 19.73 23.76 15.79
N GLN A 272 20.10 24.62 16.76
CA GLN A 272 20.90 24.27 17.96
C GLN A 272 20.11 24.30 19.29
N ASN A 273 20.80 24.13 20.43
CA ASN A 273 20.23 23.68 21.73
C ASN A 273 20.09 24.79 22.80
N ILE A 274 19.19 24.58 23.77
CA ILE A 274 19.13 25.22 25.11
C ILE A 274 18.65 24.15 26.14
N ASP A 275 18.97 24.29 27.44
CA ASP A 275 18.60 23.40 28.59
C ASP A 275 18.17 24.30 29.79
N CYS A 276 17.68 23.89 30.98
CA CYS A 276 17.62 22.64 31.76
C CYS A 276 16.36 22.67 32.71
N GLY A 277 16.09 21.78 33.69
CA GLY A 277 16.75 20.57 34.23
C GLY A 277 16.45 20.36 35.73
N ASP A 278 15.48 19.50 36.09
CA ASP A 278 15.17 19.10 37.50
C ASP A 278 14.39 17.76 37.58
N ASP A 279 14.38 17.01 38.70
CA ASP A 279 14.41 15.52 38.62
C ASP A 279 13.28 14.75 37.87
N VAL A 280 12.00 15.11 37.98
CA VAL A 280 10.94 14.51 37.13
C VAL A 280 10.97 15.10 35.71
N HIS A 281 11.31 16.39 35.62
CA HIS A 281 11.54 17.09 34.37
C HIS A 281 12.79 16.55 33.63
N ASN A 282 13.78 15.97 34.33
CA ASN A 282 14.96 15.33 33.75
C ASN A 282 14.58 14.14 32.88
N GLN A 283 13.65 13.28 33.31
CA GLN A 283 13.23 12.16 32.46
C GLN A 283 12.46 12.66 31.22
N PHE A 284 11.68 13.75 31.34
CA PHE A 284 11.01 14.39 30.21
C PHE A 284 12.00 15.08 29.24
N ILE A 285 12.98 15.81 29.76
CA ILE A 285 14.08 16.43 29.00
C ILE A 285 14.87 15.33 28.29
N VAL A 286 15.34 14.30 28.97
CA VAL A 286 16.09 13.19 28.36
C VAL A 286 15.28 12.52 27.25
N LYS A 287 13.97 12.29 27.45
CA LYS A 287 13.07 11.79 26.40
C LYS A 287 12.96 12.76 25.21
N LYS A 288 12.86 14.07 25.45
CA LYS A 288 12.80 15.13 24.42
C LYS A 288 14.12 15.29 23.67
N THR A 289 15.26 15.22 24.36
CA THR A 289 16.60 15.27 23.79
C THR A 289 16.89 14.04 22.93
N LEU A 290 16.52 12.84 23.38
CA LEU A 290 16.59 11.63 22.56
C LEU A 290 15.69 11.71 21.31
N LEU A 291 14.52 12.36 21.42
CA LEU A 291 13.63 12.63 20.29
C LEU A 291 14.26 13.62 19.29
N ASN A 292 14.97 14.64 19.80
CA ASN A 292 15.74 15.58 18.99
C ASN A 292 17.00 14.97 18.35
N GLU A 293 17.66 14.03 19.02
CA GLU A 293 18.71 13.21 18.39
C GLU A 293 18.11 12.34 17.26
N TYR A 294 16.98 11.68 17.51
CA TYR A 294 16.28 10.91 16.47
C TYR A 294 15.87 11.77 15.28
N ASN A 295 15.45 13.02 15.51
CA ASN A 295 15.21 14.01 14.45
C ASN A 295 16.47 14.28 13.62
N ARG A 296 17.63 14.48 14.27
CA ARG A 296 18.93 14.80 13.63
C ARG A 296 19.64 13.61 12.96
N GLU A 297 19.31 12.37 13.31
CA GLU A 297 19.84 11.18 12.60
C GLU A 297 19.53 11.22 11.10
N LYS A 298 20.35 10.58 10.27
CA LYS A 298 20.06 10.49 8.82
C LYS A 298 18.75 9.71 8.57
N ARG A 299 18.00 10.08 7.51
CA ARG A 299 16.86 9.26 7.04
C ARG A 299 17.34 7.92 6.47
N LEU A 300 16.60 6.87 6.80
CA LEU A 300 16.83 5.50 6.31
C LEU A 300 16.36 5.37 4.85
N THR A 301 16.98 4.51 4.03
CA THR A 301 16.52 4.35 2.63
C THR A 301 15.24 3.52 2.56
N LEU A 302 14.44 3.72 1.50
CA LEU A 302 13.13 3.07 1.33
C LEU A 302 13.19 1.52 1.35
N ASN A 303 14.32 0.94 0.95
CA ASN A 303 14.52 -0.50 0.84
C ASN A 303 14.94 -1.18 2.16
N GLU A 304 15.31 -0.40 3.18
CA GLU A 304 15.78 -0.93 4.46
C GLU A 304 14.61 -1.12 5.44
N ASP A 305 14.73 -2.11 6.33
CA ASP A 305 13.69 -2.43 7.32
C ASP A 305 13.78 -1.47 8.53
N PRO A 306 12.74 -0.65 8.81
CA PRO A 306 12.74 0.27 9.94
C PRO A 306 12.77 -0.47 11.29
N LEU A 307 12.20 -1.67 11.41
CA LEU A 307 12.22 -2.46 12.63
C LEU A 307 13.61 -3.03 12.92
N LEU A 308 14.38 -3.38 11.88
CA LEU A 308 15.80 -3.72 12.04
C LEU A 308 16.63 -2.49 12.43
N TRP A 309 16.36 -1.32 11.86
CA TRP A 309 17.03 -0.08 12.26
C TRP A 309 16.82 0.23 13.76
N TRP A 310 15.57 0.19 14.24
CA TRP A 310 15.25 0.38 15.67
C TRP A 310 15.88 -0.69 16.57
N LYS A 311 15.97 -1.94 16.11
CA LYS A 311 16.64 -3.03 16.84
C LYS A 311 18.15 -2.81 16.98
N MET A 312 18.79 -2.17 16.02
CA MET A 312 20.23 -1.84 16.07
C MET A 312 20.52 -0.58 16.90
N HIS A 313 19.64 0.44 16.86
CA HIS A 313 19.84 1.72 17.54
C HIS A 313 19.35 1.68 19.00
N THR A 314 20.00 0.82 19.80
CA THR A 314 19.65 0.55 21.21
C THR A 314 19.62 1.79 22.12
N LYS A 315 20.28 2.90 21.74
CA LYS A 315 20.17 4.19 22.45
C LYS A 315 18.71 4.63 22.64
N TYR A 316 17.84 4.37 21.65
CA TYR A 316 16.42 4.71 21.69
C TYR A 316 15.52 3.61 22.31
N HIS A 317 16.04 2.77 23.20
CA HIS A 317 15.27 1.70 23.87
C HIS A 317 13.93 2.18 24.47
N CYS A 318 13.86 3.42 24.96
CA CYS A 318 12.64 4.03 25.51
C CYS A 318 11.50 4.17 24.47
N LEU A 319 11.82 4.33 23.18
CA LEU A 319 10.86 4.38 22.08
C LEU A 319 10.43 2.98 21.62
N SER A 320 11.14 1.90 22.01
CA SER A 320 10.92 0.56 21.48
C SER A 320 9.52 -0.02 21.77
N ASP A 321 8.89 0.35 22.88
CA ASP A 321 7.50 -0.04 23.18
C ASP A 321 6.52 0.65 22.21
N LEU A 322 6.70 1.95 21.91
CA LEU A 322 5.86 2.68 20.93
C LEU A 322 6.13 2.20 19.51
N VAL A 323 7.39 2.00 19.12
CA VAL A 323 7.78 1.47 17.80
C VAL A 323 7.07 0.14 17.53
N ARG A 324 7.05 -0.77 18.53
CA ARG A 324 6.31 -2.04 18.44
C ARG A 324 4.79 -1.85 18.36
N GLN A 325 4.23 -0.81 18.98
CA GLN A 325 2.79 -0.54 18.96
C GLN A 325 2.31 0.14 17.66
N TYR A 326 3.12 1.03 17.08
CA TYR A 326 2.72 1.90 15.95
C TYR A 326 3.30 1.47 14.60
N LEU A 327 4.40 0.69 14.55
CA LEU A 327 4.92 0.12 13.29
C LEU A 327 4.49 -1.34 13.05
N SER A 328 3.74 -1.97 13.95
CA SER A 328 3.14 -3.31 13.71
C SER A 328 1.76 -3.33 13.03
N PRO A 329 0.89 -2.29 13.10
CA PRO A 329 -0.40 -2.32 12.42
C PRO A 329 -0.24 -2.27 10.88
N PRO A 330 -0.84 -3.21 10.13
CA PRO A 330 -0.86 -3.15 8.67
C PRO A 330 -1.83 -2.07 8.18
N PRO A 331 -1.59 -1.43 7.02
CA PRO A 331 -2.43 -0.36 6.47
C PRO A 331 -3.76 -0.87 5.83
N GLY A 332 -4.07 -2.16 5.94
CA GLY A 332 -5.27 -2.71 5.34
C GLY A 332 -5.59 -4.16 5.74
N SER A 333 -6.75 -4.63 5.28
CA SER A 333 -7.35 -5.93 5.60
C SER A 333 -6.67 -7.14 4.96
N VAL A 334 -5.66 -6.95 4.11
CA VAL A 334 -5.04 -8.00 3.30
C VAL A 334 -4.56 -9.22 4.11
N PRO A 335 -3.89 -9.10 5.26
CA PRO A 335 -3.51 -10.28 6.07
C PRO A 335 -4.72 -11.09 6.56
N SER A 336 -5.85 -10.43 6.85
CA SER A 336 -7.09 -11.10 7.22
C SER A 336 -7.81 -11.70 6.00
N GLU A 337 -7.80 -11.03 4.86
CA GLU A 337 -8.34 -11.58 3.60
C GLU A 337 -7.58 -12.83 3.15
N GLN A 338 -6.25 -12.86 3.33
CA GLN A 338 -5.44 -14.06 3.14
C GLN A 338 -5.84 -15.18 4.12
N LEU A 339 -5.99 -14.86 5.42
CA LEU A 339 -6.41 -15.82 6.44
C LEU A 339 -7.77 -16.47 6.10
N PHE A 340 -8.76 -15.67 5.70
CA PHE A 340 -10.08 -16.19 5.29
C PHE A 340 -10.04 -16.92 3.94
N SER A 341 -9.21 -16.49 2.98
CA SER A 341 -9.01 -17.24 1.72
C SER A 341 -8.40 -18.62 1.98
N ALA A 342 -7.43 -18.70 2.90
CA ALA A 342 -6.83 -19.95 3.33
C ALA A 342 -7.79 -20.83 4.15
N ALA A 343 -8.83 -20.25 4.77
CA ALA A 343 -9.90 -20.99 5.45
C ALA A 343 -10.83 -21.70 4.45
N GLY A 344 -11.02 -21.16 3.24
CA GLY A 344 -11.73 -21.84 2.16
C GLY A 344 -11.08 -23.16 1.73
N LEU A 345 -9.77 -23.31 1.90
CA LEU A 345 -9.03 -24.56 1.67
C LEU A 345 -9.15 -25.58 2.82
N ILE A 346 -9.71 -25.16 3.96
CA ILE A 346 -9.99 -26.02 5.12
C ILE A 346 -11.47 -26.41 5.13
N TYR A 347 -12.35 -25.48 4.78
CA TYR A 347 -13.78 -25.64 4.55
C TYR A 347 -14.12 -25.78 3.06
N ASP A 348 -13.55 -26.80 2.42
CA ASP A 348 -13.96 -27.22 1.08
C ASP A 348 -15.41 -27.76 1.10
N PRO A 349 -16.22 -27.60 0.03
CA PRO A 349 -17.56 -28.20 -0.06
C PRO A 349 -17.64 -29.70 0.27
N LEU A 350 -16.58 -30.46 -0.05
CA LEU A 350 -16.46 -31.91 0.24
C LEU A 350 -15.95 -32.20 1.67
N ARG A 351 -15.50 -31.17 2.42
CA ARG A 351 -14.88 -31.31 3.77
C ARG A 351 -15.56 -30.44 4.84
N ASN A 352 -16.85 -30.20 4.71
CA ASN A 352 -17.62 -29.29 5.57
C ASN A 352 -17.83 -29.72 7.05
N ARG A 353 -17.50 -30.96 7.45
CA ARG A 353 -17.76 -31.52 8.80
C ARG A 353 -16.79 -31.08 9.93
N LEU A 354 -15.98 -30.05 9.72
CA LEU A 354 -14.99 -29.60 10.71
C LEU A 354 -15.59 -28.56 11.69
N SER A 355 -15.38 -28.74 13.00
CA SER A 355 -15.80 -27.75 14.00
C SER A 355 -14.95 -26.47 13.93
N GLY A 356 -15.56 -25.32 14.22
CA GLY A 356 -14.90 -24.00 14.13
C GLY A 356 -13.61 -23.89 14.94
N ASP A 357 -13.58 -24.46 16.15
CA ASP A 357 -12.38 -24.59 16.99
C ASP A 357 -11.22 -25.33 16.28
N LYS A 358 -11.51 -26.47 15.64
CA LYS A 358 -10.51 -27.24 14.91
C LYS A 358 -10.04 -26.52 13.65
N ALA A 359 -10.94 -25.82 12.95
CA ALA A 359 -10.56 -24.99 11.80
C ALA A 359 -9.69 -23.80 12.21
N ALA A 360 -10.00 -23.11 13.31
CA ALA A 360 -9.19 -22.03 13.88
C ALA A 360 -7.79 -22.53 14.26
N LYS A 361 -7.68 -23.72 14.87
CA LYS A 361 -6.39 -24.36 15.18
C LYS A 361 -5.58 -24.71 13.92
N LEU A 362 -6.21 -25.26 12.88
CA LEU A 362 -5.54 -25.53 11.60
C LEU A 362 -5.09 -24.23 10.90
N LEU A 363 -5.90 -23.17 10.94
CA LEU A 363 -5.53 -21.84 10.43
C LEU A 363 -4.32 -21.28 11.17
N PHE A 364 -4.35 -21.30 12.50
CA PHE A 364 -3.25 -20.84 13.35
C PHE A 364 -1.95 -21.58 13.02
N VAL A 365 -1.98 -22.91 12.97
CA VAL A 365 -0.82 -23.74 12.61
C VAL A 365 -0.32 -23.41 11.21
N LYS A 366 -1.21 -23.35 10.20
CA LYS A 366 -0.85 -23.05 8.81
C LYS A 366 -0.15 -21.70 8.64
N TYR A 367 -0.54 -20.68 9.40
CA TYR A 367 0.09 -19.35 9.33
C TYR A 367 1.35 -19.20 10.18
N ASN A 368 1.50 -19.95 11.27
CA ASN A 368 2.65 -19.81 12.17
C ASN A 368 3.79 -20.80 11.89
N LEU A 369 3.56 -21.92 11.21
CA LEU A 369 4.63 -22.86 10.84
C LEU A 369 5.79 -22.22 10.04
N PRO A 370 5.54 -21.33 9.04
CA PRO A 370 6.63 -20.63 8.35
C PRO A 370 7.49 -19.75 9.27
N LEU A 371 6.90 -19.17 10.31
CA LEU A 371 7.60 -18.33 11.32
C LEU A 371 8.49 -19.17 12.25
N LEU A 372 8.30 -20.49 12.28
CA LEU A 372 9.10 -21.43 13.06
C LEU A 372 10.20 -22.11 12.23
N SER A 373 10.33 -21.78 10.95
CA SER A 373 11.22 -22.47 10.00
C SER A 373 11.02 -23.99 9.99
N PHE A 374 9.75 -24.43 10.02
CA PHE A 374 9.38 -25.84 10.04
C PHE A 374 9.25 -26.38 8.61
N ASP A 375 10.22 -27.17 8.17
CA ASP A 375 10.14 -27.94 6.93
C ASP A 375 9.18 -29.14 7.07
N TYR A 376 8.54 -29.53 5.97
CA TYR A 376 7.45 -30.51 5.89
C TYR A 376 7.90 -31.92 5.50
#